data_AF-A0A831X5I7-F1
#
_entry.id   AF-A0A831X5I7-F1
#
_cell.length_a   1.000
_cell.length_b   1.000
_cell.length_c   1.000
_cell.angle_alpha   90.00
_cell.angle_beta   90.00
_cell.angle_gamma   90.00
#
_symmetry.space_group_name_H-M   'P 1'
#
loop_
_entity.id
_entity.type
_entity.pdbx_description
1 polymer ?
#
loop_
_entity_poly.entity_id
_entity_poly.type
_entity_poly.pdbx_seq_one_letter_code
_entity_poly.pdbx_strand_id
1 'polypeptide(L)' 'MPTYEYHCDACHHEFEEFQSMKEEPLKKCPKCQKSKLRRLFGTGAALLFKGSGFYETDYRSESYKAAAKADAEKASGSSS' A
#
# COMPACT_ATOMS: atom_id res chain seq x y z
N MET A 1 -20.95 -9.12 -12.79
CA MET A 1 -19.56 -9.04 -13.26
C MET A 1 -19.07 -7.64 -12.94
N PRO A 2 -17.85 -7.45 -12.42
CA PRO A 2 -17.34 -6.13 -12.08
C PRO A 2 -16.96 -5.34 -13.35
N THR A 3 -17.22 -4.04 -13.34
CA THR A 3 -16.58 -3.09 -14.25
C THR A 3 -15.22 -2.72 -13.67
N TYR A 4 -14.23 -2.60 -14.55
CA TYR A 4 -12.91 -2.08 -14.19
C TYR A 4 -12.60 -0.84 -15.00
N GLU A 5 -12.03 0.15 -14.32
CA GLU A 5 -11.49 1.34 -14.95
C GLU A 5 -10.07 1.07 -15.46
N TYR A 6 -9.77 1.58 -16.63
CA TYR A 6 -8.46 1.48 -17.26
C TYR A 6 -7.96 2.86 -17.67
N HIS A 7 -6.66 3.09 -17.46
CA HIS A 7 -5.94 4.30 -17.88
C HIS A 7 -4.80 3.90 -18.83
N CYS A 8 -4.59 4.64 -19.91
CA CYS A 8 -3.43 4.45 -20.78
C CYS A 8 -2.37 5.53 -20.56
N ASP A 9 -1.18 5.13 -20.12
CA ASP A 9 -0.06 6.06 -19.85
C ASP A 9 0.51 6.71 -21.13
N ALA A 10 0.16 6.21 -22.32
CA ALA A 10 0.73 6.68 -23.59
C ALA A 10 -0.13 7.73 -24.31
N CYS A 11 -1.45 7.71 -24.10
CA CYS A 11 -2.38 8.66 -24.73
C CYS A 11 -3.38 9.25 -23.74
N HIS A 12 -3.22 8.97 -22.44
CA HIS A 12 -4.06 9.44 -21.34
C HIS A 12 -5.56 9.16 -21.53
N HIS A 13 -5.87 8.09 -22.26
CA HIS A 13 -7.25 7.68 -22.47
C HIS A 13 -7.72 6.81 -21.31
N GLU A 14 -8.90 7.15 -20.78
CA GLU A 14 -9.55 6.48 -19.68
C GLU A 14 -10.86 5.87 -20.14
N PHE A 15 -11.15 4.63 -19.73
CA PHE A 15 -12.39 3.96 -20.06
C PHE A 15 -12.73 2.86 -19.06
N GLU A 16 -14.00 2.50 -19.01
CA GLU A 16 -14.52 1.40 -18.22
C GLU A 16 -14.76 0.19 -19.12
N GLU A 17 -14.39 -1.00 -18.64
CA GLU A 17 -14.60 -2.25 -19.35
C GLU A 17 -15.20 -3.30 -18.42
N PHE A 18 -16.13 -4.07 -18.95
CA PHE A 18 -16.76 -5.17 -18.21
C PHE A 18 -15.89 -6.41 -18.35
N GLN A 19 -15.26 -6.85 -17.26
CA GLN A 19 -14.33 -7.97 -17.30
C GLN A 19 -14.58 -8.97 -16.17
N SER A 20 -14.45 -10.26 -16.46
CA SER A 20 -14.47 -11.28 -15.43
C SER A 20 -13.27 -11.15 -14.49
N MET A 21 -13.46 -11.45 -13.19
CA MET A 21 -12.33 -11.52 -12.25
C MET A 21 -11.30 -12.61 -12.62
N LYS A 22 -11.72 -13.63 -13.38
CA LYS A 22 -10.85 -14.75 -13.82
C LYS A 22 -10.11 -14.47 -15.12
N GLU A 23 -10.45 -13.40 -15.83
CA GLU A 23 -9.79 -13.06 -17.09
C GLU A 23 -8.52 -12.24 -16.87
N GLU A 24 -7.58 -12.37 -17.80
CA GLU A 24 -6.35 -11.58 -17.78
C GLU A 24 -6.66 -10.10 -18.06
N PRO A 25 -6.01 -9.15 -17.34
CA PRO A 25 -6.23 -7.73 -17.56
C PRO A 25 -5.79 -7.30 -18.97
N LEU A 26 -6.53 -6.34 -19.54
CA LEU A 26 -6.22 -5.78 -20.84
C LEU A 26 -4.89 -5.02 -20.79
N LYS A 27 -4.00 -5.32 -21.74
CA LYS A 27 -2.67 -4.68 -21.85
C LYS A 27 -2.60 -3.64 -22.97
N LYS A 28 -3.48 -3.75 -23.98
CA LYS A 28 -3.47 -2.90 -25.19
C LYS A 28 -4.56 -1.84 -25.10
N CYS A 29 -4.19 -0.59 -25.37
CA CYS A 29 -5.14 0.51 -25.43
C CYS A 29 -5.95 0.49 -26.75
N PRO A 30 -7.29 0.61 -26.73
CA PRO A 30 -8.11 0.64 -27.93
C PRO A 30 -7.92 1.90 -28.79
N LYS A 31 -7.47 3.02 -28.19
CA LYS A 31 -7.24 4.30 -28.89
C LYS A 31 -5.91 4.37 -29.64
N CYS A 32 -4.82 3.95 -29.01
CA CYS A 32 -3.47 4.13 -29.54
C CYS A 32 -2.73 2.81 -29.85
N GLN A 33 -3.34 1.66 -29.55
CA GLN A 33 -2.80 0.31 -29.77
C GLN A 33 -1.49 -0.01 -29.02
N LYS A 34 -1.01 0.89 -28.18
CA LYS A 34 0.19 0.69 -27.35
C LYS A 34 -0.11 -0.20 -26.15
N SER A 35 0.86 -0.99 -25.74
CA SER A 35 0.79 -1.89 -24.57
C SER A 35 1.16 -1.16 -23.26
N LYS A 36 0.52 -0.01 -23.03
CA LYS A 36 0.75 0.89 -21.88
C LYS A 36 -0.56 1.12 -21.12
N LEU A 37 -1.43 0.10 -21.09
CA LEU A 37 -2.70 0.15 -20.41
C LEU A 37 -2.55 -0.41 -18.99
N ARG A 38 -3.09 0.31 -18.00
CA ARG A 38 -3.09 -0.07 -16.59
C ARG A 38 -4.51 -0.03 -16.04
N ARG A 39 -4.86 -1.02 -15.22
CA ARG A 39 -6.13 -1.03 -14.50
C ARG A 39 -6.06 -0.08 -13.32
N LEU A 40 -7.01 0.82 -13.21
CA LEU A 40 -7.20 1.68 -12.05
C LEU A 40 -7.93 0.88 -10.97
N PHE A 41 -7.45 0.99 -9.75
CA PHE A 41 -8.12 0.46 -8.57
C PHE A 41 -8.74 1.64 -7.84
N GLY A 42 -10.05 1.59 -7.61
CA GLY A 42 -10.74 2.64 -6.88
C GLY A 42 -10.12 2.89 -5.50
N THR A 43 -10.06 4.15 -5.09
CA THR A 43 -9.49 4.59 -3.82
C THR A 43 -10.28 4.12 -2.59
N GLY A 44 -11.42 3.46 -2.79
CA GLY A 44 -12.32 3.00 -1.72
C GLY A 44 -11.80 1.82 -0.89
N ALA A 45 -10.68 1.19 -1.27
CA ALA A 45 -10.01 0.20 -0.44
C ALA A 45 -9.10 0.90 0.57
N ALA A 46 -9.67 1.32 1.70
CA ALA A 46 -8.88 1.80 2.83
C ALA A 46 -7.91 0.68 3.27
N LEU A 47 -6.61 0.98 3.31
CA LEU A 47 -5.62 0.10 3.92
C LEU A 47 -5.91 0.04 5.43
N LEU A 48 -6.61 -1.02 5.86
CA LEU A 48 -6.95 -1.22 7.26
C LEU A 48 -5.80 -1.95 7.97
N PHE A 49 -4.93 -1.20 8.62
CA PHE A 49 -3.89 -1.76 9.49
C PHE A 49 -4.52 -2.18 10.83
N LYS A 50 -4.91 -3.45 10.96
CA LYS A 50 -5.42 -4.00 12.22
C LYS A 50 -4.29 -4.67 13.01
N GLY A 51 -3.59 -3.88 13.81
CA GLY A 51 -2.56 -4.34 14.75
C GLY A 51 -2.23 -3.24 15.76
N SER A 52 -1.99 -3.59 17.03
CA SER A 52 -1.71 -2.65 18.13
C SER A 52 -0.32 -2.00 18.05
N GLY A 53 0.28 -1.90 16.88
CA GLY A 53 1.71 -1.68 16.71
C GLY A 53 2.07 -1.02 15.40
N PHE A 54 1.58 0.21 15.18
CA PHE A 54 2.32 1.22 14.41
C PHE A 54 3.34 1.88 15.36
N TYR A 55 4.09 1.08 16.11
CA TYR A 55 5.23 1.57 16.87
C TYR A 55 6.44 0.89 16.26
N GLU A 56 7.39 1.72 15.85
CA GLU A 56 8.68 1.40 15.28
C GLU A 56 9.55 0.63 16.30
N THR A 57 9.08 -0.54 16.75
CA THR A 57 9.74 -1.38 17.76
C THR A 57 10.47 -2.56 17.14
N ASP A 58 10.05 -2.99 15.94
CA ASP A 58 10.61 -4.19 15.31
C ASP A 58 11.90 -3.92 14.50
N TYR A 59 12.10 -2.69 14.00
CA TYR A 59 13.30 -2.29 13.24
C TYR A 59 14.42 -1.65 14.10
N ARG A 60 14.35 -1.77 15.42
CA ARG A 60 15.31 -1.09 16.29
C ARG A 60 16.60 -1.90 16.39
N SER A 61 17.72 -1.26 16.07
CA SER A 61 19.04 -1.83 16.32
C SER A 61 19.20 -2.20 17.80
N GLU A 62 19.97 -3.26 18.07
CA GLU A 62 20.25 -3.73 19.44
C GLU A 62 20.80 -2.61 20.35
N SER A 63 21.52 -1.63 19.75
CA SER A 63 22.00 -0.44 20.44
C SER A 63 20.89 0.45 21.01
N TYR A 64 19.75 0.57 20.31
CA TYR A 64 18.60 1.32 20.82
C TYR A 64 17.90 0.57 21.97
N LYS A 65 17.77 -0.76 21.86
CA LYS A 65 17.15 -1.57 22.91
C LYS A 65 17.94 -1.50 24.22
N ALA A 66 19.28 -1.46 24.13
CA ALA A 66 20.16 -1.26 25.27
C ALA A 66 19.97 0.13 25.91
N ALA A 67 19.86 1.19 25.10
CA ALA A 67 19.60 2.54 25.59
C ALA A 67 18.22 2.68 26.26
N ALA A 68 17.18 2.04 25.71
CA ALA A 68 15.83 2.04 26.28
C ALA A 68 15.75 1.29 27.61
N LYS A 69 16.50 0.20 27.79
CA LYS A 69 16.64 -0.48 29.09
C LYS A 69 17.31 0.42 30.14
N ALA A 70 18.37 1.12 29.74
CA ALA A 70 19.07 2.05 30.65
C ALA A 70 18.20 3.25 31.07
N ASP A 71 17.32 3.72 30.19
CA ASP A 71 16.36 4.80 30.50
C ASP A 71 15.26 4.31 31.46
N ALA A 72 14.75 3.09 31.26
CA ALA A 72 13.77 2.47 32.16
C ALA A 72 14.32 2.23 33.58
N GLU A 73 15.60 1.89 33.73
CA GLU A 73 16.26 1.76 35.04
C GLU A 73 16.49 3.11 35.74
N LYS A 74 16.56 4.22 35.00
CA LYS A 74 16.64 5.56 35.62
C LYS A 74 15.27 6.08 36.08
N ALA A 75 14.19 5.69 35.41
CA ALA A 75 12.84 6.10 35.77
C ALA A 75 12.34 5.47 37.09
N SER A 76 12.84 4.30 37.48
CA SER A 76 12.48 3.64 38.76
C SER A 76 13.22 4.20 39.99
N GLY A 77 14.22 5.07 39.81
CA GLY A 77 15.00 5.66 40.91
C GLY A 77 14.50 7.02 41.42
N SER A 78 13.45 7.61 40.82
CA SER A 78 13.03 8.99 41.13
C SER A 78 11.70 9.11 41.87
N SER A 79 11.22 8.03 42.49
CA SER A 79 10.10 8.06 43.45
C SER A 79 10.59 7.66 44.84
N SER A 80 11.30 8.59 45.50
CA SER A 80 11.41 8.71 46.96
C SER A 80 11.55 10.17 47.32
#